data_AF-A0A3M8PZ94-F1
#
_entry.id   AF-A0A3M8PZ94-F1
#
_cell.length_a   1.000
_cell.length_b   1.000
_cell.length_c   1.000
_cell.angle_alpha   90.00
_cell.angle_beta   90.00
_cell.angle_gamma   90.00
#
_symmetry.space_group_name_H-M   'P 1'
#
loop_
_entity.id
_entity.type
_entity.pdbx_description
1 polymer ?
#
loop_
_entity_poly.entity_id
_entity_poly.type
_entity_poly.pdbx_seq_one_letter_code
_entity_poly.pdbx_strand_id
1 'polypeptide(L)'
;MKGDIKDIKEIVELLRSESNTSHEGGYNALAMIDAYFSRLEHFLVLALPFSNYDRERDDLTKFVSKNWSEKLKKVLSIKTNQHYETLKQLKEKYRNTFAHGGFEKESQSFFFHLGNIGIVPASMSGRKDSVHFNHVPIDKEIFENICSQLDAFDEYLSDSALPDAWKFAQSSLNLAMDNKSLQEMLEVAKDPDTFDAWIERQQDLSDRYTNAEY
;
A
#
# COMPACT_ATOMS: atom_id res chain seq x y z
N MET A 1 -29.00 6.98 -47.46
CA MET A 1 -28.40 7.28 -46.14
C MET A 1 -28.59 6.08 -45.20
N LYS A 2 -27.64 5.14 -45.18
CA LYS A 2 -27.56 4.04 -44.19
C LYS A 2 -26.11 3.80 -43.72
N GLY A 3 -25.16 4.64 -44.15
CA GLY A 3 -23.73 4.51 -43.86
C GLY A 3 -23.31 5.12 -42.53
N ASP A 4 -23.95 6.20 -42.07
CA ASP A 4 -23.42 7.00 -40.94
C ASP A 4 -23.76 6.46 -39.54
N ILE A 5 -24.82 5.67 -39.39
CA ILE A 5 -25.29 5.22 -38.07
C ILE A 5 -24.45 4.04 -37.53
N LYS A 6 -23.86 3.24 -38.43
CA LYS A 6 -23.04 2.08 -38.03
C LYS A 6 -21.67 2.52 -37.50
N ASP A 7 -21.07 3.54 -38.14
CA ASP A 7 -19.83 4.18 -37.72
C ASP A 7 -19.95 4.83 -36.34
N ILE A 8 -21.05 5.57 -36.10
CA ILE A 8 -21.29 6.22 -34.80
C ILE A 8 -21.45 5.19 -33.66
N LYS A 9 -22.09 4.05 -33.92
CA LYS A 9 -22.23 2.99 -32.91
C LYS A 9 -20.89 2.36 -32.56
N GLU A 10 -20.06 2.06 -33.56
CA GLU A 10 -18.73 1.49 -33.34
C GLU A 10 -17.83 2.47 -32.56
N ILE A 11 -17.88 3.77 -32.87
CA ILE A 11 -17.17 4.81 -32.10
C ILE A 11 -17.68 4.88 -30.65
N VAL A 12 -18.99 4.83 -30.42
CA VAL A 12 -19.57 4.85 -29.07
C VAL A 12 -19.18 3.60 -28.27
N GLU A 13 -19.15 2.42 -28.89
CA GLU A 13 -18.71 1.18 -28.26
C GLU A 13 -17.23 1.22 -27.89
N LEU A 14 -16.37 1.74 -28.77
CA LEU A 14 -14.96 1.96 -28.49
C LEU A 14 -14.76 2.91 -27.31
N LEU A 15 -15.39 4.09 -27.32
CA LEU A 15 -15.32 5.05 -26.22
C LEU A 15 -15.83 4.47 -24.90
N ARG A 16 -16.89 3.65 -24.94
CA ARG A 16 -17.42 2.97 -23.76
C ARG A 16 -16.44 1.93 -23.22
N SER A 17 -15.79 1.16 -24.10
CA SER A 17 -14.80 0.16 -23.72
C SER A 17 -13.56 0.80 -23.07
N GLU A 18 -13.07 1.91 -23.63
CA GLU A 18 -11.96 2.69 -23.06
C GLU A 18 -12.34 3.29 -21.70
N SER A 19 -13.54 3.84 -21.61
CA SER A 19 -14.06 4.39 -20.35
C SER A 19 -14.17 3.31 -19.27
N ASN A 20 -14.76 2.16 -19.57
CA ASN A 20 -14.86 1.04 -18.63
C ASN A 20 -13.49 0.56 -18.16
N THR A 21 -12.56 0.33 -19.10
CA THR A 21 -11.19 -0.11 -18.80
C THR A 21 -10.50 0.89 -17.87
N SER A 22 -10.70 2.19 -18.10
CA SER A 22 -10.09 3.23 -17.27
C SER A 22 -10.69 3.25 -15.86
N HIS A 23 -11.99 3.05 -15.71
CA HIS A 23 -12.64 2.92 -14.40
C HIS A 23 -12.15 1.68 -13.65
N GLU A 24 -12.09 0.53 -14.33
CA GLU A 24 -11.54 -0.72 -13.76
C GLU A 24 -10.10 -0.53 -13.29
N GLY A 25 -9.26 0.14 -14.09
CA GLY A 25 -7.90 0.53 -13.71
C GLY A 25 -7.87 1.38 -12.44
N GLY A 26 -8.73 2.40 -12.34
CA GLY A 26 -8.84 3.23 -11.15
C GLY A 26 -9.26 2.46 -9.89
N TYR A 27 -10.23 1.54 -10.01
CA TYR A 27 -10.64 0.70 -8.88
C TYR A 27 -9.55 -0.29 -8.45
N ASN A 28 -8.83 -0.89 -9.42
CA ASN A 28 -7.69 -1.75 -9.14
C ASN A 28 -6.55 -0.98 -8.45
N ALA A 29 -6.30 0.27 -8.85
CA ALA A 29 -5.33 1.13 -8.20
C ALA A 29 -5.72 1.44 -6.74
N LEU A 30 -7.00 1.71 -6.46
CA LEU A 30 -7.49 1.87 -5.09
C LEU A 30 -7.31 0.59 -4.25
N ALA A 31 -7.68 -0.56 -4.81
CA ALA A 31 -7.49 -1.85 -4.16
C ALA A 31 -6.01 -2.16 -3.89
N MET A 32 -5.11 -1.80 -4.82
CA MET A 32 -3.67 -1.92 -4.66
C MET A 32 -3.16 -1.08 -3.48
N ILE A 33 -3.61 0.17 -3.34
CA ILE A 33 -3.22 1.04 -2.21
C ILE A 33 -3.65 0.40 -0.88
N ASP A 34 -4.89 -0.08 -0.79
CA ASP A 34 -5.38 -0.75 0.42
C ASP A 34 -4.60 -2.04 0.74
N ALA A 35 -4.33 -2.86 -0.28
CA ALA A 35 -3.52 -4.07 -0.15
C ALA A 35 -2.09 -3.74 0.30
N TYR A 36 -1.49 -2.69 -0.25
CA TYR A 36 -0.16 -2.21 0.15
C TYR A 36 -0.13 -1.84 1.63
N PHE A 37 -1.07 -1.01 2.11
CA PHE A 37 -1.12 -0.63 3.52
C PHE A 37 -1.40 -1.82 4.44
N SER A 38 -2.20 -2.80 3.99
CA SER A 38 -2.43 -4.05 4.72
C SER A 38 -1.15 -4.89 4.82
N ARG A 39 -0.38 -5.00 3.72
CA ARG A 39 0.93 -5.67 3.71
C ARG A 39 1.91 -4.95 4.64
N LEU A 40 1.96 -3.62 4.56
CA LEU A 40 2.83 -2.79 5.39
C LEU A 40 2.52 -2.98 6.89
N GLU A 41 1.25 -3.02 7.29
CA GLU A 41 0.90 -3.24 8.70
C GLU A 41 1.37 -4.60 9.22
N HIS A 42 1.27 -5.66 8.42
CA HIS A 42 1.79 -6.98 8.77
C HIS A 42 3.32 -6.98 8.83
N PHE A 43 3.98 -6.37 7.84
CA PHE A 43 5.43 -6.22 7.84
C PHE A 43 5.92 -5.50 9.11
N LEU A 44 5.26 -4.42 9.53
CA LEU A 44 5.63 -3.68 10.74
C LEU A 44 5.45 -4.47 12.03
N VAL A 45 4.53 -5.44 12.07
CA VAL A 45 4.44 -6.38 13.19
C VAL A 45 5.62 -7.33 13.20
N LEU A 46 5.99 -7.87 12.04
CA LEU A 46 7.17 -8.74 11.89
C LEU A 46 8.47 -7.99 12.17
N ALA A 47 8.57 -6.72 11.78
CA ALA A 47 9.76 -5.90 11.97
C ALA A 47 9.93 -5.39 13.41
N LEU A 48 8.91 -5.49 14.26
CA LEU A 48 8.97 -4.99 15.63
C LEU A 48 10.17 -5.54 16.42
N PRO A 49 10.49 -6.85 16.41
CA PRO A 49 11.62 -7.37 17.18
C PRO A 49 12.99 -6.90 16.69
N PHE A 50 13.09 -6.53 15.40
CA PHE A 50 14.30 -5.94 14.82
C PHE A 50 14.46 -4.45 15.18
N SER A 51 13.47 -3.87 15.86
CA SER A 51 13.57 -2.54 16.46
C SER A 51 13.93 -2.62 17.95
N ASN A 52 13.84 -1.52 18.69
CA ASN A 52 14.00 -1.50 20.16
C ASN A 52 12.78 -2.11 20.89
N TYR A 53 12.44 -3.36 20.57
CA TYR A 53 11.38 -4.11 21.23
C TYR A 53 11.86 -4.70 22.54
N ASP A 54 11.09 -4.48 23.60
CA ASP A 54 11.32 -5.07 24.92
C ASP A 54 10.08 -5.87 25.31
N ARG A 55 10.18 -7.19 25.37
CA ARG A 55 9.03 -8.07 25.69
C ARG A 55 8.40 -7.77 27.05
N GLU A 56 9.17 -7.31 28.05
CA GLU A 56 8.64 -7.04 29.38
C GLU A 56 7.87 -5.71 29.42
N ARG A 57 8.21 -4.78 28.53
CA ARG A 57 7.65 -3.41 28.51
C ARG A 57 6.67 -3.16 27.37
N ASP A 58 6.85 -3.83 26.24
CA ASP A 58 6.05 -3.68 25.04
C ASP A 58 4.97 -4.76 24.98
N ASP A 59 3.72 -4.33 25.10
CA ASP A 59 2.56 -5.18 24.90
C ASP A 59 2.32 -5.41 23.39
N LEU A 60 2.66 -6.62 22.94
CA LEU A 60 2.49 -7.04 21.55
C LEU A 60 1.03 -6.99 21.10
N THR A 61 0.07 -7.38 21.95
CA THR A 61 -1.36 -7.36 21.61
C THR A 61 -1.81 -5.93 21.35
N LYS A 62 -1.39 -5.00 22.24
CA LYS A 62 -1.65 -3.58 22.06
C LYS A 62 -0.95 -3.04 20.81
N PHE A 63 0.27 -3.46 20.51
CA PHE A 63 0.98 -3.05 19.31
C PHE A 63 0.27 -3.50 18.02
N VAL A 64 -0.14 -4.77 17.95
CA VAL A 64 -0.86 -5.32 16.80
C VAL A 64 -2.17 -4.56 16.54
N SER A 65 -2.86 -4.10 17.60
CA SER A 65 -4.11 -3.33 17.47
C SER A 65 -3.94 -1.89 16.96
N LYS A 66 -2.71 -1.36 16.90
CA LYS A 66 -2.44 -0.01 16.38
C LYS A 66 -2.57 0.06 14.87
N ASN A 67 -2.82 1.26 14.36
CA ASN A 67 -2.76 1.52 12.92
C ASN A 67 -1.30 1.61 12.40
N TRP A 68 -1.14 1.54 11.08
CA TRP A 68 0.15 1.63 10.38
C TRP A 68 1.02 2.82 10.82
N SER A 69 0.44 4.01 11.07
CA SER A 69 1.20 5.22 11.40
C SER A 69 1.86 5.09 12.77
N GLU A 70 1.12 4.60 13.75
CA GLU A 70 1.64 4.36 15.09
C GLU A 70 2.64 3.19 15.13
N LYS A 71 2.38 2.13 14.36
CA LYS A 71 3.31 1.00 14.21
C LYS A 71 4.64 1.48 13.60
N LEU A 72 4.57 2.22 12.50
CA LEU A 72 5.75 2.70 11.78
C LEU A 72 6.62 3.61 12.65
N LYS A 73 6.00 4.55 13.37
CA LYS A 73 6.71 5.45 14.29
C LYS A 73 7.45 4.71 15.40
N LYS A 74 6.84 3.64 15.93
CA LYS A 74 7.48 2.81 16.97
C LYS A 74 8.63 1.98 16.38
N VAL A 75 8.41 1.30 15.25
CA VAL A 75 9.43 0.43 14.63
C VAL A 75 10.64 1.24 14.17
N LEU A 76 10.42 2.34 13.44
CA LEU A 76 11.51 3.19 12.95
C LEU A 76 12.03 4.17 14.01
N SER A 77 11.41 4.22 15.19
CA SER A 77 11.70 5.22 16.24
C SER A 77 11.69 6.67 15.73
N ILE A 78 10.87 6.97 14.72
CA ILE A 78 10.72 8.30 14.13
C ILE A 78 9.48 9.02 14.65
N LYS A 79 9.52 10.35 14.66
CA LYS A 79 8.32 11.18 14.81
C LYS A 79 7.67 11.49 13.46
N THR A 80 8.48 11.84 12.48
CA THR A 80 8.10 12.13 11.09
C THR A 80 9.35 12.06 10.19
N ASN A 81 9.16 11.74 8.91
CA ASN A 81 10.14 11.88 7.83
C ASN A 81 9.38 12.08 6.49
N GLN A 82 10.12 12.35 5.41
CA GLN A 82 9.51 12.60 4.10
C GLN A 82 8.65 11.42 3.60
N HIS A 83 9.12 10.19 3.79
CA HIS A 83 8.39 8.98 3.40
C HIS A 83 7.08 8.83 4.19
N TYR A 84 7.11 9.05 5.50
CA TYR A 84 5.94 9.00 6.37
C TYR A 84 4.87 10.02 5.94
N GLU A 85 5.27 11.27 5.68
CA GLU A 85 4.32 12.29 5.23
C GLU A 85 3.75 11.97 3.84
N THR A 86 4.57 11.41 2.95
CA THR A 86 4.13 10.97 1.61
C THR A 86 3.08 9.86 1.70
N LEU A 87 3.34 8.81 2.49
CA LEU A 87 2.37 7.74 2.73
C LEU A 87 1.09 8.25 3.38
N LYS A 88 1.22 9.17 4.35
CA LYS A 88 0.06 9.79 5.00
C LYS A 88 -0.80 10.53 3.97
N GLN A 89 -0.18 11.33 3.11
CA GLN A 89 -0.87 12.05 2.03
C GLN A 89 -1.53 11.09 1.04
N LEU A 90 -0.85 10.02 0.63
CA LEU A 90 -1.43 8.99 -0.25
C LEU A 90 -2.69 8.37 0.36
N LYS A 91 -2.62 7.96 1.63
CA LYS A 91 -3.76 7.36 2.33
C LYS A 91 -4.90 8.36 2.54
N GLU A 92 -4.59 9.60 2.90
CA GLU A 92 -5.61 10.64 3.05
C GLU A 92 -6.29 10.98 1.71
N LYS A 93 -5.51 11.13 0.65
CA LYS A 93 -5.99 11.53 -0.68
C LYS A 93 -6.82 10.45 -1.37
N TYR A 94 -6.40 9.19 -1.34
CA TYR A 94 -7.05 8.12 -2.10
C TYR A 94 -7.89 7.17 -1.25
N ARG A 95 -7.55 6.94 0.01
CA ARG A 95 -8.34 6.01 0.84
C ARG A 95 -9.49 6.74 1.55
N ASN A 96 -9.24 7.92 2.12
CA ASN A 96 -10.30 8.65 2.83
C ASN A 96 -11.30 9.31 1.85
N THR A 97 -10.84 9.91 0.76
CA THR A 97 -11.72 10.53 -0.25
C THR A 97 -12.71 9.53 -0.86
N PHE A 98 -12.26 8.31 -1.18
CA PHE A 98 -13.11 7.29 -1.80
C PHE A 98 -13.99 6.57 -0.79
N ALA A 99 -13.51 6.32 0.43
CA ALA A 99 -14.34 5.80 1.52
C ALA A 99 -15.51 6.74 1.88
N HIS A 100 -15.37 8.03 1.57
CA HIS A 100 -16.43 9.04 1.73
C HIS A 100 -17.27 9.27 0.47
N GLY A 101 -17.16 8.43 -0.57
CA GLY A 101 -17.97 8.51 -1.79
C GLY A 101 -17.45 9.51 -2.83
N GLY A 102 -16.14 9.78 -2.84
CA GLY A 102 -15.51 10.74 -3.77
C GLY A 102 -15.60 12.19 -3.31
N PHE A 103 -15.99 12.43 -2.05
CA PHE A 103 -16.00 13.75 -1.44
C PHE A 103 -14.65 13.99 -0.73
N GLU A 104 -13.81 14.86 -1.28
CA GLU A 104 -12.66 15.37 -0.53
C GLU A 104 -13.15 16.34 0.55
N LYS A 105 -12.43 16.41 1.68
CA LYS A 105 -12.69 17.39 2.74
C LYS A 105 -12.61 18.86 2.25
N GLU A 106 -11.92 19.10 1.14
CA GLU A 106 -11.74 20.45 0.55
C GLU A 106 -12.21 20.57 -0.92
N SER A 107 -12.57 19.46 -1.59
CA SER A 107 -13.15 19.46 -2.95
C SER A 107 -14.44 18.63 -2.94
N GLN A 108 -15.58 19.31 -2.90
CA GLN A 108 -16.89 18.67 -2.95
C GLN A 108 -17.14 18.24 -4.40
N SER A 109 -17.18 16.93 -4.64
CA SER A 109 -17.64 16.37 -5.92
C SER A 109 -19.16 16.51 -5.99
N PHE A 110 -19.64 17.44 -6.81
CA PHE A 110 -21.07 17.64 -7.04
C PHE A 110 -21.48 16.97 -8.34
N PHE A 111 -22.66 16.33 -8.32
CA PHE A 111 -23.30 15.84 -9.52
C PHE A 111 -24.29 16.91 -10.02
N PHE A 112 -24.04 17.49 -11.19
CA PHE A 112 -24.94 18.46 -11.80
C PHE A 112 -25.83 17.78 -12.84
N HIS A 113 -27.13 18.09 -12.82
CA HIS A 113 -28.05 17.62 -13.85
C HIS A 113 -28.16 18.66 -14.97
N LEU A 114 -27.59 18.36 -16.14
CA LEU A 114 -27.71 19.20 -17.33
C LEU A 114 -28.86 18.68 -18.19
N GLY A 115 -29.86 19.53 -18.48
CA GLY A 115 -31.17 19.14 -19.01
C GLY A 115 -31.18 18.26 -20.28
N ASN A 116 -30.12 18.31 -21.10
CA ASN A 116 -29.99 17.49 -22.32
C ASN A 116 -28.82 16.49 -22.29
N ILE A 117 -28.01 16.49 -21.23
CA ILE A 117 -26.75 15.70 -21.14
C ILE A 117 -26.83 14.67 -19.99
N GLY A 118 -27.74 14.88 -19.02
CA GLY A 118 -27.89 14.01 -17.86
C GLY A 118 -27.02 14.44 -16.69
N ILE A 119 -26.67 13.49 -15.82
CA ILE A 119 -25.88 13.73 -14.61
C ILE A 119 -24.39 13.80 -14.98
N VAL A 120 -23.75 14.92 -14.66
CA VAL A 120 -22.32 15.16 -14.90
C VAL A 120 -21.59 15.33 -13.55
N PRO A 121 -20.58 14.50 -13.23
CA PRO A 121 -19.75 14.68 -12.04
C PRO A 121 -18.81 15.87 -12.25
N ALA A 122 -18.80 16.81 -11.31
CA ALA A 122 -17.88 17.94 -11.32
C ALA A 122 -17.22 18.10 -9.95
N SER A 123 -15.89 18.23 -9.95
CA SER A 123 -15.14 18.56 -8.74
C SER A 123 -14.87 20.06 -8.70
N MET A 124 -15.26 20.70 -7.59
CA MET A 124 -14.83 22.07 -7.30
C MET A 124 -13.45 22.02 -6.67
N SER A 125 -12.40 22.03 -7.49
CA SER A 125 -11.05 22.21 -6.97
C SER A 125 -10.90 23.64 -6.44
N GLY A 126 -10.30 23.83 -5.27
CA GLY A 126 -10.09 25.16 -4.66
C GLY A 126 -9.19 26.13 -5.44
N ARG A 127 -8.82 25.83 -6.70
CA ARG A 127 -8.19 26.78 -7.62
C ARG A 127 -9.26 27.63 -8.28
N LYS A 128 -9.09 28.95 -8.21
CA LYS A 128 -10.05 29.96 -8.69
C LYS A 128 -10.47 29.85 -10.17
N ASP A 129 -9.82 29.02 -11.00
CA ASP A 129 -9.96 29.06 -12.46
C ASP A 129 -10.15 27.71 -13.17
N SER A 130 -10.49 26.60 -12.49
CA SER A 130 -10.76 25.34 -13.21
C SER A 130 -11.79 24.41 -12.55
N VAL A 131 -12.86 24.11 -13.30
CA VAL A 131 -13.78 22.98 -13.04
C VAL A 131 -13.16 21.76 -13.69
N HIS A 132 -12.84 20.73 -12.90
CA HIS A 132 -12.29 19.48 -13.41
C HIS A 132 -13.37 18.39 -13.42
N PHE A 133 -13.59 17.81 -14.60
CA PHE A 133 -14.48 16.68 -14.83
C PHE A 133 -13.63 15.40 -14.87
N ASN A 134 -13.21 14.89 -13.70
CA ASN A 134 -12.51 13.61 -13.67
C ASN A 134 -13.52 12.47 -13.56
N HIS A 135 -13.75 11.81 -14.68
CA HIS A 135 -14.58 10.60 -14.74
C HIS A 135 -13.87 9.39 -14.14
N VAL A 136 -12.53 9.37 -14.15
CA VAL A 136 -11.70 8.30 -13.59
C VAL A 136 -10.86 8.86 -12.46
N PRO A 137 -10.88 8.25 -11.26
CA PRO A 137 -10.26 8.80 -10.07
C PRO A 137 -8.73 8.76 -10.04
N ILE A 138 -8.16 7.73 -10.68
CA ILE A 138 -6.72 7.50 -10.81
C ILE A 138 -6.48 7.15 -12.27
N ASP A 139 -5.90 8.09 -13.01
CA ASP A 139 -5.42 7.84 -14.36
C ASP A 139 -4.02 7.19 -14.33
N LYS A 140 -3.47 6.93 -15.53
CA LYS A 140 -2.17 6.26 -15.68
C LYS A 140 -1.00 7.04 -15.04
N GLU A 141 -0.95 8.36 -15.22
CA GLU A 141 0.17 9.18 -14.69
C GLU A 141 0.10 9.21 -13.16
N ILE A 142 -1.10 9.38 -12.61
CA ILE A 142 -1.32 9.33 -11.17
C ILE A 142 -0.96 7.94 -10.62
N PHE A 143 -1.37 6.87 -11.30
CA PHE A 143 -1.03 5.50 -10.91
C PHE A 143 0.48 5.27 -10.88
N GLU A 144 1.20 5.63 -11.93
CA GLU A 144 2.66 5.50 -12.01
C GLU A 144 3.36 6.28 -10.90
N ASN A 145 2.89 7.50 -10.60
CA ASN A 145 3.41 8.29 -9.49
C ASN A 145 3.09 7.69 -8.11
N ILE A 146 1.93 7.04 -7.93
CA ILE A 146 1.63 6.32 -6.68
C ILE A 146 2.61 5.16 -6.52
N CYS A 147 2.76 4.33 -7.55
CA CYS A 147 3.67 3.18 -7.51
C CYS A 147 5.09 3.62 -7.18
N SER A 148 5.62 4.65 -7.85
CA SER A 148 6.99 5.12 -7.57
C SER A 148 7.18 5.61 -6.14
N GLN A 149 6.17 6.21 -5.52
CA GLN A 149 6.21 6.62 -4.11
C GLN A 149 6.16 5.45 -3.13
N LEU A 150 5.40 4.40 -3.45
CA LEU A 150 5.34 3.17 -2.66
C LEU A 150 6.64 2.36 -2.80
N ASP A 151 7.16 2.24 -4.02
CA ASP A 151 8.41 1.54 -4.32
C ASP A 151 9.60 2.22 -3.63
N ALA A 152 9.69 3.56 -3.71
CA ALA A 152 10.73 4.32 -3.03
C ALA A 152 10.67 4.17 -1.49
N PHE A 153 9.49 3.88 -0.93
CA PHE A 153 9.39 3.58 0.49
C PHE A 153 9.80 2.14 0.81
N ASP A 154 9.43 1.17 -0.03
CA ASP A 154 9.88 -0.21 0.10
C ASP A 154 11.42 -0.30 0.01
N GLU A 155 12.04 0.41 -0.95
CA GLU A 155 13.50 0.55 -1.06
C GLU A 155 14.13 1.17 0.20
N TYR A 156 13.52 2.23 0.74
CA TYR A 156 13.97 2.83 1.98
C TYR A 156 13.93 1.82 3.15
N LEU A 157 12.88 0.98 3.22
CA LEU A 157 12.78 -0.07 4.24
C LEU A 157 13.82 -1.16 4.03
N SER A 158 14.00 -1.65 2.79
CA SER A 158 14.89 -2.77 2.47
C SER A 158 16.36 -2.42 2.56
N ASP A 159 16.75 -1.21 2.16
CA ASP A 159 18.15 -0.88 1.96
C ASP A 159 18.75 -0.11 3.12
N SER A 160 17.91 0.63 3.86
CA SER A 160 18.39 1.59 4.87
C SER A 160 17.76 1.40 6.24
N ALA A 161 16.43 1.34 6.33
CA ALA A 161 15.75 1.49 7.60
C ALA A 161 15.62 0.17 8.37
N LEU A 162 15.34 -0.93 7.67
CA LEU A 162 15.02 -2.24 8.26
C LEU A 162 15.51 -3.40 7.36
N PRO A 163 16.78 -3.43 6.92
CA PRO A 163 17.27 -4.45 5.98
C PRO A 163 17.07 -5.88 6.49
N ASP A 164 17.36 -6.13 7.77
CA ASP A 164 17.26 -7.47 8.36
C ASP A 164 15.81 -7.94 8.47
N ALA A 165 14.90 -7.05 8.90
CA ALA A 165 13.48 -7.38 8.97
C ALA A 165 12.88 -7.61 7.58
N TRP A 166 13.30 -6.81 6.59
CA TRP A 166 12.87 -6.95 5.20
C TRP A 166 13.25 -8.32 4.65
N LYS A 167 14.52 -8.68 4.85
CA LYS A 167 15.07 -9.96 4.44
C LYS A 167 14.40 -11.15 5.13
N PHE A 168 14.16 -11.05 6.43
CA PHE A 168 13.39 -12.06 7.15
C PHE A 168 11.97 -12.18 6.60
N ALA A 169 11.30 -11.08 6.29
CA ALA A 169 9.95 -11.11 5.71
C ALA A 169 9.91 -11.80 4.34
N GLN A 170 10.96 -11.65 3.53
CA GLN A 170 11.07 -12.34 2.23
C GLN A 170 11.31 -13.85 2.36
N SER A 171 11.89 -14.31 3.48
CA SER A 171 12.17 -15.73 3.71
C SER A 171 10.91 -16.60 3.85
N SER A 172 9.74 -16.00 4.07
CA SER A 172 8.47 -16.71 4.37
C SER A 172 8.51 -17.58 5.64
N LEU A 173 9.54 -17.44 6.48
CA LEU A 173 9.64 -18.12 7.76
C LEU A 173 8.62 -17.55 8.77
N ASN A 174 8.15 -18.43 9.67
CA ASN A 174 7.29 -18.02 10.77
C ASN A 174 8.12 -17.35 11.87
N LEU A 175 7.71 -16.16 12.30
CA LEU A 175 8.35 -15.45 13.40
C LEU A 175 8.00 -16.11 14.75
N ALA A 176 8.95 -16.86 15.30
CA ALA A 176 8.86 -17.39 16.65
C ALA A 176 9.11 -16.28 17.68
N MET A 177 8.12 -16.02 18.53
CA MET A 177 8.19 -14.96 19.54
C MET A 177 8.57 -15.51 20.93
N ASP A 178 9.03 -16.74 21.11
CA ASP A 178 9.60 -17.15 22.40
C ASP A 178 11.00 -16.54 22.60
N ASN A 179 11.42 -16.40 23.87
CA ASN A 179 12.66 -15.69 24.19
C ASN A 179 13.89 -16.32 23.55
N LYS A 180 13.95 -17.65 23.45
CA LYS A 180 15.14 -18.35 22.98
C LYS A 180 15.28 -18.15 21.47
N SER A 181 14.25 -18.50 20.71
CA SER A 181 14.29 -18.36 19.25
C SER A 181 14.46 -16.90 18.81
N LEU A 182 13.82 -15.96 19.51
CA LEU A 182 13.97 -14.55 19.19
C LEU A 182 15.39 -14.04 19.46
N GLN A 183 16.00 -14.39 20.59
CA GLN A 183 17.39 -14.01 20.88
C GLN A 183 18.35 -14.63 19.87
N GLU A 184 18.19 -15.91 19.54
CA GLU A 184 19.03 -16.56 18.53
C GLU A 184 18.95 -15.85 17.18
N MET A 185 17.74 -15.54 16.70
CA MET A 185 17.51 -14.81 15.44
C MET A 185 18.13 -13.40 15.47
N LEU A 186 17.92 -12.63 16.54
CA LEU A 186 18.43 -11.26 16.64
C LEU A 186 19.95 -11.22 16.81
N GLU A 187 20.57 -12.23 17.42
CA GLU A 187 22.02 -12.32 17.50
C GLU A 187 22.66 -12.62 16.15
N VAL A 188 22.09 -13.55 15.36
CA VAL A 188 22.60 -13.83 14.00
C VAL A 188 22.33 -12.68 13.03
N ALA A 189 21.24 -11.94 13.20
CA ALA A 189 20.88 -10.79 12.37
C ALA A 189 21.90 -9.63 12.44
N LYS A 190 22.80 -9.61 13.44
CA LYS A 190 23.85 -8.58 13.55
C LYS A 190 24.91 -8.68 12.45
N ASP A 191 25.06 -9.85 11.84
CA ASP A 191 26.02 -10.11 10.77
C ASP A 191 25.26 -10.57 9.50
N PRO A 192 25.27 -9.79 8.40
CA PRO A 192 24.46 -10.08 7.23
C PRO A 192 24.72 -11.46 6.59
N ASP A 193 25.99 -11.87 6.53
CA ASP A 193 26.42 -13.14 5.90
C ASP A 193 26.03 -14.34 6.77
N THR A 194 26.09 -14.19 8.09
CA THR A 194 25.60 -15.21 9.03
C THR A 194 24.08 -15.29 9.00
N PHE A 195 23.39 -14.15 8.85
CA PHE A 195 21.93 -14.09 8.82
C PHE A 195 21.33 -14.74 7.58
N ASP A 196 21.78 -14.35 6.39
CA ASP A 196 22.45 -15.31 5.52
C ASP A 196 22.02 -16.77 5.46
N ALA A 197 23.08 -17.55 5.71
CA ALA A 197 23.07 -18.97 5.92
C ALA A 197 22.09 -19.43 7.01
N TRP A 198 21.79 -18.59 8.01
CA TRP A 198 20.79 -18.94 9.02
C TRP A 198 19.38 -19.02 8.41
N ILE A 199 18.98 -18.05 7.59
CA ILE A 199 17.69 -18.05 6.90
C ILE A 199 17.58 -19.29 5.99
N GLU A 200 18.59 -19.53 5.15
CA GLU A 200 18.61 -20.68 4.24
C GLU A 200 18.46 -22.00 5.01
N ARG A 201 19.21 -22.14 6.11
CA ARG A 201 19.11 -23.32 6.97
C ARG A 201 17.72 -23.48 7.59
N GLN A 202 17.09 -22.40 8.05
CA GLN A 202 15.74 -22.48 8.61
C GLN A 202 14.69 -22.85 7.56
N GLN A 203 14.85 -22.36 6.33
CA GLN A 203 13.98 -22.72 5.20
C GLN A 203 14.12 -24.20 4.87
N ASP A 204 15.34 -24.72 4.75
CA ASP A 204 15.62 -26.15 4.53
C ASP A 204 14.99 -27.01 5.64
N LEU A 205 15.11 -26.59 6.90
CA LEU A 205 14.49 -27.30 8.01
C LEU A 205 12.97 -27.29 7.91
N SER A 206 12.37 -26.14 7.59
CA SER A 206 10.92 -26.00 7.40
C SER A 206 10.40 -26.89 6.27
N ASP A 207 11.12 -26.96 5.15
CA ASP A 207 10.79 -27.80 4.00
C ASP A 207 10.88 -29.28 4.35
N ARG A 208 11.96 -29.68 5.04
CA ARG A 208 12.11 -31.06 5.55
C ARG A 208 10.98 -31.45 6.50
N TYR A 209 10.56 -30.56 7.41
CA TYR A 209 9.41 -30.83 8.28
C TYR A 209 8.10 -30.96 7.48
N THR A 210 7.89 -30.10 6.48
CA THR A 210 6.72 -30.13 5.61
C THR A 210 6.67 -31.42 4.78
N ASN A 211 7.83 -31.92 4.36
CA ASN A 211 7.99 -33.15 3.60
C ASN A 211 8.13 -34.42 4.48
N ALA A 212 8.13 -34.28 5.81
CA ALA A 212 8.35 -35.36 6.79
C ALA A 212 9.70 -36.09 6.62
N GLU A 213 10.75 -35.37 6.24
CA GLU A 213 12.12 -35.85 6.03
C GLU A 213 12.99 -35.57 7.27
N TYR A 214 12.99 -36.49 8.25
CA TYR A 214 13.76 -36.38 9.50
C TYR A 214 15.27 -36.58 9.35
#